data_AF-X1U2Y2-F1
#
_entry.id   AF-X1U2Y2-F1
#
_cell.length_a   1.000
_cell.length_b   1.000
_cell.length_c   1.000
_cell.angle_alpha   90.00
_cell.angle_beta   90.00
_cell.angle_gamma   90.00
#
_symmetry.space_group_name_H-M   'P 1'
#
loop_
_entity.id
_entity.type
_entity.pdbx_description
1 polymer ?
#
loop_
_entity_poly.entity_id
_entity_poly.type
_entity_poly.pdbx_seq_one_letter_code
_entity_poly.pdbx_strand_id
1 'polypeptide(L)' 'TGEGLMLKEVAPGWNVNEIQALTEATLIIKEVKDVEL' A
#
# COMPACT_ATOMS: atom_id res chain seq x y z
N THR A 1 -2.18 1.65 19.22
CA THR A 1 -2.54 1.75 17.80
C THR A 1 -2.29 3.17 17.33
N GLY A 2 -1.24 3.36 16.55
CA GLY A 2 -0.80 4.67 16.02
C GLY A 2 0.30 4.53 14.96
N GLU A 3 0.44 3.34 14.38
CA GLU A 3 1.61 2.96 13.57
C GLU A 3 1.37 3.12 12.06
N GLY A 4 0.16 3.52 11.64
CA GLY A 4 -0.22 3.65 10.23
C GLY A 4 -1.10 2.51 9.73
N LEU A 5 -1.33 2.46 8.42
CA LEU A 5 -2.08 1.39 7.74
C LEU A 5 -1.10 0.39 7.13
N MET A 6 -1.40 -0.91 7.23
CA MET A 6 -0.56 -1.92 6.59
C MET A 6 -1.02 -2.18 5.16
N LEU A 7 -0.16 -1.88 4.19
CA LEU A 7 -0.42 -2.18 2.78
C LEU A 7 -0.13 -3.67 2.53
N LYS A 8 -1.16 -4.42 2.15
CA LYS A 8 -1.06 -5.88 1.92
C LYS A 8 -1.00 -6.24 0.44
N GLU A 9 -1.76 -5.55 -0.38
CA GLU A 9 -1.98 -5.90 -1.78
C GLU A 9 -2.06 -4.65 -2.64
N VAL A 10 -1.58 -4.75 -3.88
CA VAL A 10 -1.57 -3.67 -4.87
C VAL A 10 -2.15 -4.17 -6.18
N ALA A 11 -3.03 -3.36 -6.77
CA ALA A 11 -3.62 -3.65 -8.07
C ALA A 11 -2.55 -3.63 -9.18
N PRO A 12 -2.69 -4.47 -10.24
CA PRO A 12 -1.71 -4.50 -11.31
C PRO A 12 -1.55 -3.12 -11.95
N GLY A 13 -0.29 -2.73 -12.19
CA GLY A 13 0.03 -1.44 -12.79
C GLY A 13 0.08 -0.26 -11.80
N TRP A 14 -0.19 -0.47 -10.51
CA TRP A 14 -0.03 0.56 -9.49
C TRP A 14 1.32 0.44 -8.77
N ASN A 15 1.91 1.59 -8.42
CA ASN A 15 3.12 1.63 -7.62
C ASN A 15 2.81 2.01 -6.16
N VAL A 16 3.52 1.39 -5.21
CA VAL A 16 3.41 1.68 -3.77
C VAL A 16 3.61 3.16 -3.43
N ASN A 17 4.54 3.84 -4.11
CA ASN A 17 4.80 5.26 -3.91
C ASN A 17 3.62 6.14 -4.35
N GLU A 18 2.93 5.77 -5.44
CA GLU A 18 1.74 6.48 -5.92
C GLU A 18 0.59 6.29 -4.94
N ILE A 19 0.42 5.08 -4.41
CA ILE A 19 -0.60 4.76 -3.42
C ILE A 19 -0.36 5.55 -2.12
N GLN A 20 0.89 5.64 -1.66
CA GLN A 20 1.23 6.47 -0.50
C GLN A 20 0.96 7.96 -0.76
N ALA A 21 1.27 8.48 -1.95
CA ALA A 21 1.01 9.87 -2.29
C ALA A 21 -0.49 10.23 -2.28
N LEU A 22 -1.36 9.25 -2.53
CA LEU A 22 -2.81 9.39 -2.50
C LEU A 22 -3.42 9.07 -1.13
N THR A 23 -2.63 8.57 -0.17
CA THR A 23 -3.12 8.15 1.14
C THR A 23 -2.56 9.05 2.24
N GLU A 24 -3.43 9.73 2.97
CA GLU A 24 -3.02 10.63 4.07
C GLU A 24 -2.35 9.88 5.22
N ALA A 25 -2.75 8.63 5.47
CA ALA A 25 -2.14 7.77 6.47
C ALA A 25 -0.82 7.18 5.96
N THR A 26 0.18 7.12 6.84
CA THR A 26 1.43 6.40 6.57
C THR A 26 1.14 4.92 6.32
N LEU A 27 1.66 4.40 5.21
CA LEU A 27 1.58 3.00 4.84
C LEU A 27 2.82 2.24 5.32
N ILE A 28 2.60 1.20 6.10
CA ILE A 28 3.65 0.25 6.50
C ILE A 28 3.71 -0.85 5.44
N ILE A 29 4.86 -0.98 4.79
CA ILE A 29 5.12 -1.94 3.72
C ILE A 29 6.09 -2.99 4.26
N LYS A 30 5.62 -4.24 4.41
CA LYS A 30 6.47 -5.36 4.86
C LYS A 30 6.68 -6.37 3.74
N GLU A 31 5.59 -6.79 3.09
CA GLU A 31 5.57 -7.63 1.88
C GLU A 31 4.22 -7.37 1.17
N VAL A 32 4.26 -6.80 -0.03
CA VAL A 32 3.06 -6.48 -0.82
C VAL A 32 2.93 -7.51 -1.93
N LYS A 33 1.71 -8.05 -2.11
CA LYS A 33 1.40 -8.97 -3.21
C LYS A 33 0.64 -8.24 -4.32
N ASP A 34 0.90 -8.60 -5.55
CA ASP A 34 0.06 -8.17 -6.67
C ASP A 34 -1.29 -8.91 -6.58
N VAL A 35 -2.40 -8.18 -6.66
CA VAL A 35 -3.74 -8.81 -6.75
C VAL A 35 -4.04 -9.14 -8.20
N GLU A 36 -4.45 -10.37 -8.48
CA GLU A 36 -4.96 -10.77 -9.80
C GLU A 36 -6.47 -10.46 -9.87
N LEU A 37 -6.88 -9.77 -10.94
CA LEU A 37 -8.29 -9.45 -11.24
C LEU A 37 -8.92 -10.50 -12.15
#